data_AF-A0A6P1CXW6-F1
#
_entry.id   AF-A0A6P1CXW6-F1
#
_cell.length_a   1.000
_cell.length_b   1.000
_cell.length_c   1.000
_cell.angle_alpha   90.00
_cell.angle_beta   90.00
_cell.angle_gamma   90.00
#
_symmetry.space_group_name_H-M   'P 1'
#
loop_
_entity.id
_entity.type
_entity.pdbx_description
1 polymer ?
#
loop_
_entity_poly.entity_id
_entity_poly.type
_entity_poly.pdbx_seq_one_letter_code
_entity_poly.pdbx_strand_id
1 'polypeptide(L)'
;LAEGVADHEDAITRFVLVTRPRVAPQPTGADRTSIVLDLPNEPGALMRAFGEFSTRGIDLTRIESRPTRTGMGTYRFYLDCVSHIDDAAVA
;
A
#
# COMPACT_ATOMS: atom_id res chain seq x y z
N LEU A 1 35.59 11.45 17.03
CA LEU A 1 34.31 11.05 16.41
C LEU A 1 33.19 11.50 17.35
N ALA A 2 32.03 11.89 16.83
CA ALA A 2 30.90 12.43 17.60
C ALA A 2 29.63 11.57 17.39
N GLU A 3 28.80 11.50 18.43
CA GLU A 3 27.48 10.85 18.41
C GLU A 3 26.37 11.87 18.13
N GLY A 4 25.19 11.40 17.74
CA GLY A 4 24.02 12.28 17.55
C GLY A 4 24.18 13.29 16.41
N VAL A 5 24.98 12.98 15.39
CA VAL A 5 25.26 13.88 14.25
C VAL A 5 24.20 13.82 13.14
N ALA A 6 23.03 13.25 13.43
CA ALA A 6 21.95 13.18 12.45
C ALA A 6 21.32 14.58 12.28
N ASP A 7 21.13 14.99 11.03
CA ASP A 7 20.48 16.28 10.73
C ASP A 7 18.98 16.28 11.09
N HIS A 8 18.37 15.10 11.18
CA HIS A 8 16.95 14.92 11.45
C HIS A 8 16.74 13.91 12.57
N GLU A 9 16.28 14.38 13.73
CA GLU A 9 16.07 13.54 14.93
C GLU A 9 14.94 12.51 14.73
N ASP A 10 13.88 12.87 13.98
CA ASP A 10 12.73 11.98 13.74
C ASP A 10 12.91 11.05 12.51
N ALA A 11 14.13 10.80 12.04
CA ALA A 11 14.36 9.92 10.90
C ALA A 11 13.96 8.47 11.24
N ILE A 12 12.82 8.02 10.69
CA ILE A 12 12.28 6.67 10.90
C ILE A 12 12.33 5.88 9.61
N THR A 13 12.77 4.61 9.69
CA THR A 13 12.72 3.66 8.57
C THR A 13 11.70 2.57 8.87
N ARG A 14 10.71 2.40 7.98
CA ARG A 14 9.73 1.32 8.08
C ARG A 14 10.24 0.07 7.35
N PHE A 15 10.31 -1.04 8.06
CA PHE A 15 10.62 -2.36 7.50
C PHE A 15 9.37 -3.23 7.38
N VAL A 16 9.41 -4.20 6.46
CA VAL A 16 8.39 -5.24 6.31
C VAL A 16 9.06 -6.61 6.30
N LEU A 17 8.47 -7.57 7.00
CA LEU A 17 8.88 -8.98 6.96
C LEU A 17 8.05 -9.70 5.89
N VAL A 18 8.72 -10.31 4.90
CA VAL A 18 8.06 -11.00 3.80
C VAL A 18 8.28 -12.50 3.90
N THR A 19 7.20 -13.27 3.73
CA THR A 19 7.24 -14.73 3.66
C THR A 19 6.73 -15.21 2.30
N ARG A 20 6.86 -16.52 2.03
CA ARG A 20 6.07 -17.15 0.96
C ARG A 20 4.57 -16.99 1.26
N PRO A 21 3.69 -17.07 0.23
CA PRO A 21 2.25 -17.00 0.44
C PRO A 21 1.79 -18.01 1.49
N ARG A 22 0.94 -17.54 2.40
CA ARG A 22 0.32 -18.31 3.47
C ARG A 22 -1.02 -17.67 3.83
N VAL A 23 -1.84 -18.39 4.58
CA VAL A 23 -3.06 -17.82 5.16
C VAL A 23 -2.69 -16.63 6.05
N ALA A 24 -3.48 -15.56 5.98
CA ALA A 24 -3.31 -14.40 6.85
C ALA A 24 -3.50 -14.81 8.32
N PRO A 25 -2.81 -14.15 9.27
CA PRO A 25 -3.14 -14.31 10.68
C PRO A 25 -4.59 -13.87 10.96
N GLN A 26 -5.09 -14.12 12.16
CA GLN A 26 -6.41 -13.62 12.55
C GLN A 26 -6.40 -12.08 12.63
N PRO A 27 -7.53 -11.41 12.32
CA PRO A 27 -7.66 -9.97 12.48
C PRO A 27 -7.31 -9.52 13.90
N THR A 28 -6.56 -8.44 14.02
CA THR A 28 -6.18 -7.83 15.29
C THR A 28 -6.99 -6.56 15.59
N GLY A 29 -7.67 -6.00 14.59
CA GLY A 29 -8.37 -4.73 14.67
C GLY A 29 -7.46 -3.50 14.48
N ALA A 30 -6.15 -3.73 14.33
CA ALA A 30 -5.14 -2.72 14.01
C ALA A 30 -4.28 -3.19 12.82
N ASP A 31 -4.94 -3.74 11.81
CA ASP A 31 -4.30 -4.41 10.69
C ASP A 31 -4.00 -3.47 9.53
N ARG A 32 -3.03 -3.86 8.72
CA ARG A 32 -2.71 -3.20 7.47
C ARG A 32 -2.63 -4.22 6.35
N THR A 33 -3.31 -3.94 5.25
CA THR A 33 -3.25 -4.75 4.03
C THR A 33 -2.46 -4.00 2.96
N SER A 34 -1.54 -4.68 2.29
CA SER A 34 -0.74 -4.12 1.19
C SER A 34 -1.13 -4.76 -0.13
N ILE A 35 -1.40 -3.93 -1.15
CA ILE A 35 -1.97 -4.34 -2.43
C ILE A 35 -1.11 -3.76 -3.56
N VAL A 36 -0.92 -4.53 -4.63
CA VAL A 36 -0.37 -4.02 -5.89
C VAL A 36 -1.47 -4.04 -6.94
N LEU A 37 -1.80 -2.88 -7.49
CA LEU A 37 -2.73 -2.74 -8.59
C LEU A 37 -1.97 -2.61 -9.90
N ASP A 38 -2.31 -3.48 -10.86
CA ASP A 38 -1.94 -3.34 -12.26
C ASP A 38 -3.19 -2.86 -13.00
N LEU A 39 -3.18 -1.62 -13.47
CA LEU A 39 -4.35 -0.94 -14.03
C LEU A 39 -4.09 -0.60 -15.51
N PRO A 40 -5.13 -0.65 -16.37
CA PRO A 40 -5.03 -0.10 -17.72
C PRO A 40 -4.60 1.38 -17.67
N ASN A 41 -3.70 1.78 -18.58
CA ASN A 41 -3.25 3.17 -18.68
C ASN A 41 -4.27 4.01 -19.47
N GLU A 42 -5.39 4.32 -18.83
CA GLU A 42 -6.46 5.13 -19.40
C GLU A 42 -6.97 6.18 -18.40
N PRO A 43 -7.55 7.30 -18.88
CA PRO A 43 -8.09 8.34 -18.01
C PRO A 43 -9.09 7.79 -16.97
N GLY A 44 -8.87 8.16 -15.71
CA GLY A 44 -9.75 7.81 -14.60
C GLY A 44 -9.57 6.39 -14.04
N ALA A 45 -8.71 5.54 -14.60
CA ALA A 45 -8.51 4.16 -14.10
C ALA A 45 -8.15 4.12 -12.60
N LEU A 46 -7.19 4.95 -12.19
CA LEU A 46 -6.78 5.04 -10.78
C LEU A 46 -7.89 5.60 -9.88
N MET A 47 -8.62 6.61 -10.36
CA MET A 47 -9.71 7.22 -9.60
C MET A 47 -10.82 6.20 -9.34
N ARG A 48 -11.22 5.42 -10.36
CA ARG A 48 -12.22 4.35 -10.19
C ARG A 48 -11.75 3.30 -9.18
N ALA A 49 -10.49 2.88 -9.26
CA ALA A 49 -9.91 1.95 -8.28
C ALA A 49 -9.94 2.52 -6.85
N PHE A 50 -9.62 3.80 -6.67
CA PHE A 50 -9.67 4.45 -5.36
C PHE A 50 -11.09 4.69 -4.85
N GLY A 51 -12.05 4.87 -5.76
CA GLY A 51 -13.47 4.93 -5.46
C GLY A 51 -13.95 3.69 -4.71
N GLU A 52 -13.43 2.51 -5.04
CA GLU A 52 -13.75 1.26 -4.32
C GLU A 52 -13.34 1.33 -2.83
N PHE A 53 -12.14 1.84 -2.52
CA PHE A 53 -11.72 2.00 -1.13
C PHE A 53 -12.54 3.09 -0.41
N SER A 54 -12.73 4.23 -1.07
CA SER A 54 -13.42 5.38 -0.49
C SER A 54 -14.90 5.10 -0.18
N THR A 55 -15.62 4.41 -1.06
CA THR A 55 -17.05 4.10 -0.87
C THR A 55 -17.30 3.12 0.28
N ARG A 56 -16.28 2.33 0.66
CA ARG A 56 -16.30 1.39 1.79
C ARG A 56 -15.70 1.98 3.07
N GLY A 57 -15.27 3.23 3.05
CA GLY A 57 -14.67 3.91 4.21
C GLY A 57 -13.27 3.37 4.58
N ILE A 58 -12.54 2.78 3.63
CA ILE A 58 -11.20 2.24 3.87
C ILE A 58 -10.15 3.35 3.75
N ASP A 59 -9.36 3.54 4.80
CA ASP A 59 -8.28 4.51 4.83
C ASP A 59 -7.02 3.99 4.11
N LEU A 60 -6.43 4.81 3.24
CA LEU A 60 -5.19 4.52 2.52
C LEU A 60 -4.02 5.24 3.21
N THR A 61 -3.01 4.49 3.64
CA THR A 61 -1.85 5.01 4.38
C THR A 61 -0.58 5.10 3.54
N ARG A 62 -0.57 4.50 2.35
CA ARG A 62 0.52 4.62 1.37
C ARG A 62 -0.02 4.47 -0.04
N ILE A 63 0.46 5.31 -0.95
CA ILE A 63 0.20 5.23 -2.37
C ILE A 63 1.51 5.54 -3.10
N GLU A 64 1.98 4.60 -3.91
CA GLU A 64 3.23 4.76 -4.67
C GLU A 64 3.06 4.21 -6.09
N SER A 65 3.35 5.01 -7.10
CA SER A 65 3.41 4.54 -8.49
C SER A 65 4.83 4.08 -8.83
N ARG A 66 4.92 2.95 -9.51
CA ARG A 66 6.19 2.41 -10.04
C ARG A 66 6.03 2.07 -11.52
N PRO A 67 6.92 2.54 -12.40
CA PRO A 67 6.86 2.18 -13.81
C PRO A 67 7.14 0.69 -14.00
N THR A 68 6.34 0.00 -14.82
CA THR A 68 6.46 -1.46 -15.01
C THR A 68 7.62 -1.86 -15.91
N ARG A 69 8.25 -0.89 -16.61
CA ARG A 69 9.32 -1.10 -17.60
C ARG A 69 8.92 -1.98 -18.80
N THR A 70 7.63 -2.27 -18.98
CA THR A 70 7.08 -3.06 -20.10
C THR A 70 6.58 -2.19 -21.25
N GLY A 71 6.42 -0.89 -21.04
CA GLY A 71 6.00 0.09 -22.04
C GLY A 71 6.09 1.52 -21.48
N MET A 72 5.96 2.53 -22.34
CA MET A 72 5.85 3.91 -21.85
C MET A 72 4.49 4.12 -21.18
N GLY A 73 4.49 4.78 -20.02
CA GLY A 73 3.26 5.17 -19.32
C GLY A 73 2.54 4.04 -18.57
N THR A 74 3.12 2.85 -18.47
CA THR A 74 2.52 1.75 -17.70
C THR A 74 3.06 1.73 -16.27
N TYR A 75 2.14 1.67 -15.29
CA TYR A 75 2.46 1.76 -13.87
C TYR A 75 1.80 0.64 -13.08
N ARG A 76 2.49 0.17 -12.04
CA ARG A 76 1.87 -0.51 -10.91
C ARG A 76 1.74 0.46 -9.75
N PHE A 77 0.62 0.38 -9.05
CA PHE A 77 0.37 1.16 -7.85
C PHE A 77 0.50 0.26 -6.63
N TYR A 78 1.36 0.65 -5.70
CA TYR A 78 1.56 -0.01 -4.42
C TYR A 78 0.77 0.75 -3.38
N LEU A 79 -0.15 0.06 -2.70
CA LEU A 79 -1.06 0.63 -1.73
C LEU A 79 -0.88 -0.06 -0.38
N ASP A 80 -1.03 0.71 0.69
CA ASP A 80 -1.27 0.18 2.03
C ASP A 80 -2.59 0.76 2.56
N CYS A 81 -3.48 -0.06 3.12
CA CYS A 81 -4.74 0.38 3.71
C CYS A 81 -4.93 -0.12 5.16
N VAL A 82 -5.72 0.60 5.96
CA VAL A 82 -6.07 0.24 7.35
C VAL A 82 -7.26 -0.71 7.33
N SER A 83 -6.99 -2.01 7.24
CA SER A 83 -7.98 -3.09 7.33
C SER A 83 -7.27 -4.45 7.21
N HIS A 84 -7.90 -5.50 7.75
CA HIS A 84 -7.52 -6.89 7.52
C HIS A 84 -8.11 -7.43 6.21
N ILE A 85 -7.46 -8.38 5.56
CA ILE A 85 -7.94 -8.99 4.30
C ILE A 85 -9.29 -9.72 4.45
N ASP A 86 -9.60 -10.17 5.67
CA ASP A 86 -10.84 -10.87 6.00
C ASP A 86 -11.96 -9.91 6.49
N ASP A 87 -11.69 -8.60 6.58
CA ASP A 87 -12.74 -7.63 6.90
C ASP A 87 -13.72 -7.52 5.73
N ALA A 88 -15.02 -7.50 6.01
CA ALA A 88 -16.05 -7.44 4.96
C ALA A 88 -15.96 -6.21 4.03
N ALA A 89 -15.28 -5.15 4.45
CA ALA A 89 -15.01 -3.99 3.61
C ALA A 89 -13.92 -4.27 2.55
N VAL A 90 -13.01 -5.20 2.80
CA VAL A 90 -11.89 -5.56 1.92
C VAL A 90 -12.13 -6.88 1.16
N ALA A 91 -12.89 -7.80 1.76
CA ALA A 91 -13.19 -9.13 1.22
C ALA A 91 -14.12 -9.14 -0.01
#